data_AF-A0A9B2JRU8-F1
#
_entry.id   AF-A0A9B2JRU8-F1
#
_cell.length_a   1.000
_cell.length_b   1.000
_cell.length_c   1.000
_cell.angle_alpha   90.00
_cell.angle_beta   90.00
_cell.angle_gamma   90.00
#
_symmetry.space_group_name_H-M   'P 1'
#
loop_
_entity.id
_entity.type
_entity.pdbx_description
1 polymer ?
#
loop_
_entity_poly.entity_id
_entity_poly.type
_entity_poly.pdbx_seq_one_letter_code
_entity_poly.pdbx_strand_id
1 'polypeptide(L)'
;MNVHLSLLVARGSYGKTTIVHRFLEKDEAPKPTIAMDYSFGRKAGKSLIKNIVHVWEVGHLTSSLVSAAMTGSSLTHSPHHVTVLIILDLSQPEILWTTFEEAFSVVRNAMKMSYDDKIIQELKQQRIKERKKAVEKEVDPFPMKLCLIGGKYDQFKDLSLDKIELVGKILRATAHILGAGLYYHSAKDKSLLRRTKDLLSHYGFGIQFSDIKCTDFEKPLAISAGADSLSSIDLQFPQTRPSAILATIKQIYVTRIPQESRSNEIILEDPSNDPNFNEPIIDRLRAQREEEINILLHDMLEGRIPQIPIPDPS
;
A
#
# COMPACT_ATOMS: atom_id res chain seq x y z
N MET A 1 -14.14 -10.80 22.07
CA MET A 1 -14.48 -9.80 21.04
C MET A 1 -13.53 -10.07 19.89
N ASN A 2 -14.03 -10.64 18.79
CA ASN A 2 -13.18 -11.11 17.69
C ASN A 2 -12.64 -9.89 16.94
N VAL A 3 -11.37 -9.57 17.15
CA VAL A 3 -10.70 -8.49 16.43
C VAL A 3 -10.35 -9.06 15.06
N HIS A 4 -11.23 -8.78 14.11
CA HIS A 4 -11.00 -9.04 12.70
C HIS A 4 -10.43 -7.77 12.11
N LEU A 5 -9.15 -7.82 11.76
CA LEU A 5 -8.43 -6.67 11.22
C LEU A 5 -8.34 -6.78 9.70
N SER A 6 -8.55 -5.65 9.01
CA SER A 6 -8.20 -5.54 7.59
C SER A 6 -6.84 -4.89 7.43
N LEU A 7 -5.97 -5.52 6.65
CA LEU A 7 -4.68 -4.98 6.22
C LEU A 7 -4.82 -4.45 4.80
N LEU A 8 -4.66 -3.15 4.62
CA LEU A 8 -4.57 -2.53 3.30
C LEU A 8 -3.09 -2.31 2.96
N VAL A 9 -2.58 -2.93 1.90
CA VAL A 9 -1.18 -2.82 1.48
C VAL A 9 -1.07 -1.96 0.23
N ALA A 10 -0.54 -0.74 0.35
CA ALA A 10 -0.48 0.25 -0.72
C ALA A 10 0.96 0.60 -1.16
N ARG A 11 1.30 0.22 -2.42
CA ARG A 11 2.57 0.44 -3.20
C ARG A 11 3.86 -0.03 -2.46
N GLY A 12 5.05 -0.35 -3.00
CA GLY A 12 5.66 -0.41 -4.34
C GLY A 12 5.71 -1.77 -5.05
N SER A 13 6.21 -1.77 -6.27
CA SER A 13 6.23 -2.87 -7.26
C SER A 13 7.05 -4.10 -6.87
N TYR A 14 7.58 -4.17 -5.65
CA TYR A 14 8.47 -5.24 -5.22
C TYR A 14 8.19 -5.62 -3.75
N GLY A 15 7.89 -6.89 -3.51
CA GLY A 15 7.85 -7.50 -2.17
C GLY A 15 6.52 -7.44 -1.41
N LYS A 16 5.50 -6.70 -1.87
CA LYS A 16 4.16 -6.68 -1.22
C LYS A 16 3.52 -8.07 -1.17
N THR A 17 3.33 -8.67 -2.34
CA THR A 17 2.80 -10.03 -2.50
C THR A 17 3.66 -11.05 -1.76
N THR A 18 4.99 -10.87 -1.76
CA THR A 18 5.90 -11.71 -0.98
C THR A 18 5.62 -11.60 0.53
N ILE A 19 5.46 -10.39 1.06
CA ILE A 19 5.12 -10.17 2.48
C ILE A 19 3.77 -10.81 2.81
N VAL A 20 2.76 -10.64 1.95
CA VAL A 20 1.42 -11.21 2.13
C VAL A 20 1.46 -12.74 2.07
N HIS A 21 2.12 -13.34 1.07
CA HIS A 21 2.26 -14.79 0.94
C HIS A 21 3.00 -15.39 2.13
N ARG A 22 4.10 -14.77 2.57
CA ARG A 22 4.85 -15.22 3.75
C ARG A 22 4.03 -15.11 5.04
N PHE A 23 3.22 -14.07 5.18
CA PHE A 23 2.33 -13.90 6.32
C PHE A 23 1.24 -14.98 6.35
N LEU A 24 0.66 -15.28 5.20
CA LEU A 24 -0.42 -16.26 5.04
C LEU A 24 0.08 -17.69 4.85
N GLU A 25 1.40 -17.93 4.86
CA GLU A 25 2.02 -19.23 4.62
C GLU A 25 1.58 -19.87 3.29
N LYS A 26 1.49 -19.05 2.24
CA LYS A 26 1.22 -19.53 0.87
C LYS A 26 2.51 -20.01 0.23
N ASP A 27 2.48 -21.21 -0.34
CA ASP A 27 3.60 -21.83 -1.07
C ASP A 27 3.65 -21.42 -2.55
N GLU A 28 2.64 -20.70 -3.03
CA GLU A 28 2.58 -20.21 -4.40
C GLU A 28 3.58 -19.06 -4.65
N ALA A 29 4.19 -19.06 -5.84
CA ALA A 29 5.05 -17.97 -6.27
C ALA A 29 4.23 -16.65 -6.32
N PRO A 30 4.74 -15.56 -5.73
CA PRO A 30 4.05 -14.27 -5.72
C PRO A 30 3.94 -13.73 -7.15
N LYS A 31 2.71 -13.48 -7.60
CA LYS A 31 2.41 -12.87 -8.90
C LYS A 31 2.26 -11.36 -8.75
N PRO A 32 2.60 -10.54 -9.76
CA PRO A 32 2.35 -9.11 -9.73
C PRO A 32 0.86 -8.81 -9.62
N THR A 33 0.44 -8.04 -8.62
CA THR A 33 -0.95 -7.56 -8.52
C THR A 33 -1.24 -6.49 -9.57
N ILE A 34 -2.20 -6.75 -10.47
CA ILE A 34 -2.61 -5.82 -11.53
C ILE A 34 -3.47 -4.68 -10.95
N ALA A 35 -4.63 -5.02 -10.39
CA ALA A 35 -5.57 -4.05 -9.83
C ALA A 35 -5.62 -4.16 -8.30
N MET A 36 -6.26 -5.21 -7.79
CA MET A 36 -6.43 -5.45 -6.36
C MET A 36 -6.59 -6.94 -6.10
N ASP A 37 -5.83 -7.46 -5.14
CA ASP A 37 -5.92 -8.85 -4.70
C ASP A 37 -6.52 -8.92 -3.30
N TYR A 38 -7.41 -9.88 -3.11
CA TYR A 38 -7.98 -10.20 -1.81
C TYR A 38 -7.44 -11.53 -1.32
N SER A 39 -7.05 -11.58 -0.05
CA SER A 39 -6.67 -12.80 0.65
C SER A 39 -7.14 -12.75 2.09
N PHE A 40 -7.26 -13.91 2.74
CA PHE A 40 -7.59 -13.96 4.16
C PHE A 40 -6.75 -15.01 4.88
N GLY A 41 -6.45 -14.74 6.13
CA GLY A 41 -5.77 -15.66 7.03
C GLY A 41 -6.67 -16.07 8.17
N ARG A 42 -6.52 -17.30 8.66
CA ARG A 42 -7.22 -17.78 9.86
C ARG A 42 -6.20 -18.26 10.88
N LYS A 43 -6.33 -17.80 12.11
CA LYS A 43 -5.50 -18.27 13.23
C LYS A 43 -6.39 -18.85 14.31
N ALA A 44 -6.15 -20.11 14.65
CA ALA A 44 -6.75 -20.74 15.83
C ALA A 44 -6.13 -20.11 17.08
N GLY A 45 -6.97 -19.52 17.93
CA GLY A 45 -6.55 -19.03 19.24
C GLY A 45 -6.69 -20.12 20.31
N LYS A 46 -6.75 -19.71 21.59
CA LYS A 46 -7.14 -20.59 22.71
C LYS A 46 -8.64 -20.93 22.75
N SER A 47 -9.43 -20.31 21.88
CA SER A 47 -10.88 -20.50 21.76
C SER A 47 -11.23 -21.30 20.51
N LEU A 48 -12.38 -21.98 20.53
CA LEU A 48 -12.94 -22.70 19.37
C LEU A 48 -13.24 -21.77 18.18
N ILE A 49 -13.39 -20.46 18.42
CA ILE A 49 -13.62 -19.45 17.39
C ILE A 49 -12.27 -18.99 16.82
N LYS A 50 -12.09 -19.14 15.51
CA LYS A 50 -10.88 -18.72 14.78
C LYS A 50 -10.90 -17.21 14.52
N ASN A 51 -9.79 -16.53 14.78
CA ASN A 51 -9.61 -15.13 14.36
C ASN A 51 -9.34 -15.11 12.84
N ILE A 52 -9.99 -14.20 12.13
CA ILE A 52 -9.85 -14.03 10.68
C ILE A 52 -9.24 -12.65 10.43
N VAL A 53 -8.21 -12.59 9.59
CA VAL A 53 -7.64 -11.35 9.06
C VAL A 53 -7.98 -11.27 7.57
N HIS A 54 -8.43 -10.11 7.13
CA HIS A 54 -8.66 -9.81 5.71
C HIS A 54 -7.49 -8.99 5.19
N VAL A 55 -6.95 -9.34 4.04
CA VAL A 55 -5.80 -8.66 3.44
C VAL A 55 -6.19 -8.21 2.04
N TRP A 56 -6.14 -6.90 1.84
CA TRP A 56 -6.37 -6.25 0.56
C TRP A 56 -5.04 -5.68 0.07
N GLU A 57 -4.52 -6.24 -1.00
CA GLU A 57 -3.33 -5.75 -1.67
C GLU A 57 -3.75 -4.92 -2.89
N VAL A 58 -3.25 -3.69 -3.00
CA VAL A 58 -3.54 -2.81 -4.14
C VAL A 58 -2.32 -2.73 -5.04
N GLY A 59 -2.50 -3.18 -6.28
CA GLY A 59 -1.48 -3.20 -7.31
C GLY A 59 -1.23 -1.81 -7.88
N HIS A 60 -2.27 -1.27 -8.54
CA HIS A 60 -2.27 0.10 -9.04
C HIS A 60 -2.91 1.06 -8.03
N LEU A 61 -2.14 2.08 -7.65
CA LEU A 61 -2.48 2.97 -6.53
C LEU A 61 -3.51 4.03 -6.97
N THR A 62 -4.80 3.68 -6.94
CA THR A 62 -5.90 4.61 -7.19
C THR A 62 -6.79 4.77 -5.97
N SER A 63 -7.34 5.97 -5.78
CA SER A 63 -8.24 6.26 -4.66
C SER A 63 -9.51 5.40 -4.71
N SER A 64 -9.97 5.02 -5.91
CA SER A 64 -11.15 4.17 -6.09
C SER A 64 -10.91 2.73 -5.64
N LEU A 65 -9.78 2.11 -6.01
CA LEU A 65 -9.43 0.75 -5.57
C LEU A 65 -9.19 0.70 -4.07
N VAL A 66 -8.45 1.68 -3.54
CA VAL A 66 -8.22 1.77 -2.10
C VAL A 66 -9.52 2.01 -1.34
N SER A 67 -10.42 2.85 -1.87
CA SER A 67 -11.75 3.08 -1.28
C SER A 67 -12.58 1.80 -1.29
N ALA A 68 -12.57 1.04 -2.39
CA ALA A 68 -13.27 -0.25 -2.46
C ALA A 68 -12.77 -1.23 -1.38
N ALA A 69 -11.46 -1.32 -1.17
CA ALA A 69 -10.87 -2.14 -0.10
C ALA A 69 -11.26 -1.66 1.31
N MET A 70 -11.28 -0.34 1.55
CA MET A 70 -11.69 0.26 2.83
C MET A 70 -13.18 0.01 3.10
N THR A 71 -14.04 0.25 2.11
CA THR A 71 -15.48 0.00 2.20
C THR A 71 -15.76 -1.48 2.41
N GLY A 72 -15.13 -2.37 1.62
CA GLY A 72 -15.27 -3.81 1.78
C GLY A 72 -14.86 -4.29 3.19
N SER A 73 -13.81 -3.70 3.76
CA SER A 73 -13.40 -3.93 5.14
C SER A 73 -14.41 -3.45 6.18
N SER A 74 -15.09 -2.33 5.90
CA SER A 74 -16.08 -1.75 6.80
C SER A 74 -17.46 -2.41 6.76
N LEU A 75 -17.76 -3.16 5.70
CA LEU A 75 -18.98 -3.97 5.63
C LEU A 75 -18.94 -5.14 6.62
N THR A 76 -17.77 -5.71 6.86
CA THR A 76 -17.61 -6.84 7.78
C THR A 76 -17.21 -6.39 9.18
N HIS A 77 -16.51 -5.26 9.31
CA HIS A 77 -15.90 -4.83 10.58
C HIS A 77 -15.97 -3.32 10.81
N SER A 78 -15.74 -2.89 12.03
CA SER A 78 -15.63 -1.46 12.33
C SER A 78 -14.42 -0.84 11.60
N PRO A 79 -14.53 0.40 11.08
CA PRO A 79 -13.40 1.15 10.55
C PRO A 79 -12.21 1.28 11.52
N HIS A 80 -12.46 1.19 12.84
CA HIS A 80 -11.42 1.18 13.88
C HIS A 80 -10.48 -0.03 13.80
N HIS A 81 -10.90 -1.10 13.13
CA HIS A 81 -10.13 -2.33 12.96
C HIS A 81 -9.43 -2.40 11.59
N VAL A 82 -9.31 -1.30 10.86
CA VAL A 82 -8.54 -1.28 9.62
C VAL A 82 -7.15 -0.70 9.89
N THR A 83 -6.12 -1.41 9.44
CA THR A 83 -4.73 -0.92 9.46
C THR A 83 -4.22 -0.77 8.04
N VAL A 84 -3.68 0.40 7.74
CA VAL A 84 -3.06 0.72 6.46
C VAL A 84 -1.56 0.50 6.56
N LEU A 85 -1.01 -0.25 5.61
CA LEU A 85 0.41 -0.51 5.43
C LEU A 85 0.86 0.16 4.13
N ILE A 86 1.84 1.06 4.22
CA ILE A 86 2.49 1.66 3.05
C ILE A 86 3.88 1.07 2.93
N ILE A 87 4.21 0.43 1.81
CA ILE A 87 5.51 -0.21 1.60
C ILE A 87 6.38 0.67 0.70
N LEU A 88 7.47 1.19 1.24
CA LEU A 88 8.38 2.09 0.54
C LEU A 88 9.64 1.34 0.14
N ASP A 89 10.13 1.56 -1.08
CA ASP A 89 11.38 0.96 -1.54
C ASP A 89 12.57 1.78 -1.05
N LEU A 90 13.33 1.25 -0.09
CA LEU A 90 14.49 1.96 0.45
C LEU A 90 15.69 1.96 -0.51
N SER A 91 15.72 1.07 -1.51
CA SER A 91 16.86 0.99 -2.43
C SER A 91 16.92 2.17 -3.41
N GLN A 92 15.86 2.99 -3.48
CA GLN A 92 15.77 4.14 -4.38
C GLN A 92 15.35 5.41 -3.62
N PRO A 93 16.23 6.00 -2.79
CA PRO A 93 15.96 7.26 -2.09
C PRO A 93 15.48 8.40 -3.01
N GLU A 94 15.92 8.40 -4.27
CA GLU A 94 15.64 9.41 -5.29
C GLU A 94 14.16 9.42 -5.75
N ILE A 95 13.37 8.39 -5.44
CA ILE A 95 11.92 8.35 -5.70
C ILE A 95 11.06 8.03 -4.46
N LEU A 96 11.71 7.90 -3.30
CA LEU A 96 11.08 7.44 -2.06
C LEU A 96 10.00 8.41 -1.60
N TRP A 97 10.29 9.71 -1.58
CA TRP A 97 9.38 10.72 -1.05
C TRP A 97 8.20 10.94 -1.97
N THR A 98 8.44 11.02 -3.28
CA THR A 98 7.35 11.12 -4.27
C THR A 98 6.42 9.92 -4.19
N THR A 99 6.98 8.71 -4.02
CA THR A 99 6.19 7.49 -3.83
C THR A 99 5.39 7.52 -2.53
N PHE A 100 5.98 7.99 -1.43
CA PHE A 100 5.28 8.15 -0.17
C PHE A 100 4.13 9.17 -0.27
N GLU A 101 4.37 10.34 -0.85
CA GLU A 101 3.34 11.38 -1.02
C GLU A 101 2.17 10.90 -1.87
N GLU A 102 2.46 10.22 -2.98
CA GLU A 102 1.45 9.64 -3.85
C GLU A 102 0.60 8.61 -3.11
N ALA A 103 1.24 7.64 -2.44
CA ALA A 103 0.58 6.61 -1.65
C ALA A 103 -0.28 7.20 -0.54
N PHE A 104 0.28 8.15 0.21
CA PHE A 104 -0.41 8.77 1.33
C PHE A 104 -1.57 9.67 0.87
N SER A 105 -1.42 10.38 -0.24
CA SER A 105 -2.51 11.17 -0.85
C SER A 105 -3.66 10.28 -1.29
N VAL A 106 -3.36 9.17 -1.98
CA VAL A 106 -4.36 8.20 -2.43
C VAL A 106 -5.10 7.58 -1.24
N VAL A 107 -4.38 7.13 -0.20
CA VAL A 107 -4.98 6.59 1.02
C VAL A 107 -5.88 7.63 1.71
N ARG A 108 -5.45 8.89 1.79
CA ARG A 108 -6.23 9.98 2.38
C ARG A 108 -7.50 10.26 1.58
N ASN A 109 -7.42 10.28 0.25
CA ASN A 109 -8.55 10.53 -0.63
C ASN A 109 -9.54 9.37 -0.58
N ALA A 110 -9.04 8.12 -0.61
CA ALA A 110 -9.85 6.93 -0.45
C ALA A 110 -10.63 6.94 0.87
N MET A 111 -9.98 7.27 1.99
CA MET A 111 -10.67 7.40 3.28
C MET A 111 -11.81 8.42 3.25
N LYS A 112 -11.61 9.58 2.60
CA LYS A 112 -12.66 10.59 2.41
C LYS A 112 -13.78 10.13 1.48
N MET A 113 -13.51 9.22 0.56
CA MET A 113 -14.52 8.60 -0.32
C MET A 113 -15.28 7.48 0.41
N SER A 114 -14.65 6.79 1.36
CA SER A 114 -15.23 5.64 2.07
C SER A 114 -16.02 6.02 3.31
N TYR A 115 -15.70 7.14 3.97
CA TYR A 115 -16.25 7.52 5.27
C TYR A 115 -16.67 8.98 5.32
N ASP A 116 -17.77 9.24 6.02
CA ASP A 116 -18.21 10.60 6.33
C ASP A 116 -17.23 11.31 7.27
N ASP A 117 -17.19 12.64 7.19
CA ASP A 117 -16.32 13.48 8.03
C ASP A 117 -16.51 13.22 9.53
N LYS A 118 -17.73 12.90 9.98
CA LYS A 118 -18.01 12.57 11.39
C LYS A 118 -17.25 11.33 11.84
N ILE A 119 -17.30 10.25 11.06
CA ILE A 119 -16.60 9.00 11.33
C ILE A 119 -15.08 9.23 11.31
N ILE A 120 -14.59 10.01 10.35
CA ILE A 120 -13.16 10.35 10.26
C ILE A 120 -12.70 11.12 11.51
N GLN A 121 -13.50 12.06 12.02
CA GLN A 121 -13.18 12.77 13.26
C GLN A 121 -13.20 11.85 14.48
N GLU A 122 -14.18 10.95 14.58
CA GLU A 122 -14.25 9.95 15.66
C GLU A 122 -13.03 9.01 15.66
N LEU A 123 -12.66 8.49 14.48
CA LEU A 123 -11.46 7.70 14.26
C LEU A 123 -10.21 8.46 14.73
N LYS A 124 -10.06 9.72 14.33
CA LYS A 124 -8.95 10.58 14.73
C LYS A 124 -8.90 10.82 16.24
N GLN A 125 -10.03 11.14 16.86
CA GLN A 125 -10.11 11.32 18.31
C GLN A 125 -9.72 10.04 19.06
N GLN A 126 -10.14 8.87 18.57
CA GLN A 126 -9.75 7.59 19.16
C GLN A 126 -8.24 7.37 19.06
N ARG A 127 -7.62 7.67 17.91
CA ARG A 127 -6.15 7.60 17.74
C ARG A 127 -5.40 8.53 18.68
N ILE A 128 -5.92 9.74 18.93
CA ILE A 128 -5.35 10.69 19.91
C ILE A 128 -5.49 10.12 21.33
N LYS A 129 -6.66 9.57 21.68
CA LYS A 129 -6.91 8.96 23.00
C LYS A 129 -6.04 7.73 23.25
N GLU A 130 -5.81 6.87 22.26
CA GLU A 130 -4.95 5.69 22.37
C GLU A 130 -3.51 6.05 22.76
N ARG A 131 -3.07 7.26 22.41
CA ARG A 131 -1.69 7.69 22.62
C ARG A 131 -1.34 8.14 24.03
N LYS A 132 -2.31 8.39 24.93
CA LYS A 132 -2.31 8.69 26.40
C LYS A 132 -1.09 9.31 27.13
N LYS A 133 0.10 9.44 26.55
CA LYS A 133 1.31 10.07 27.10
C LYS A 133 1.72 11.20 26.17
N ALA A 134 1.78 12.41 26.72
CA ALA A 134 2.39 13.62 26.15
C ALA A 134 2.53 13.59 24.62
N VAL A 135 1.41 13.68 23.91
CA VAL A 135 1.44 13.92 22.47
C VAL A 135 2.09 15.29 22.31
N GLU A 136 3.30 15.31 21.75
CA GLU A 136 3.92 16.55 21.25
C GLU A 136 2.85 17.31 20.45
N LYS A 137 2.64 18.60 20.74
CA LYS A 137 1.54 19.40 20.16
C LYS A 137 1.60 19.42 18.63
N GLU A 138 2.78 19.14 18.10
CA GLU A 138 3.18 19.02 16.70
C GLU A 138 2.64 17.77 15.98
N VAL A 139 2.14 16.77 16.69
CA VAL A 139 1.73 15.48 16.11
C VAL A 139 0.29 15.51 15.66
N ASP A 140 0.05 15.21 14.37
CA ASP A 140 -1.28 15.11 13.77
C ASP A 140 -1.52 13.66 13.26
N PRO A 141 -1.99 12.75 14.14
CA PRO A 141 -2.09 11.34 13.78
C PRO A 141 -3.10 11.13 12.65
N PHE A 142 -2.76 10.22 11.75
CA PHE A 142 -3.69 9.73 10.73
C PHE A 142 -4.91 9.08 11.43
N PRO A 143 -6.15 9.30 10.94
CA PRO A 143 -7.36 8.82 11.61
C PRO A 143 -7.43 7.30 11.80
N MET A 144 -6.75 6.52 10.95
CA MET A 144 -6.70 5.06 11.03
C MET A 144 -5.31 4.59 11.49
N LYS A 145 -5.18 3.32 11.87
CA LYS A 145 -3.86 2.74 12.16
C LYS A 145 -3.03 2.75 10.88
N LEU A 146 -1.82 3.31 10.94
CA LEU A 146 -0.90 3.41 9.82
C LEU A 146 0.45 2.78 10.20
N CYS A 147 1.07 2.09 9.26
CA CYS A 147 2.42 1.59 9.40
C CYS A 147 3.19 1.78 8.09
N LEU A 148 4.37 2.37 8.18
CA LEU A 148 5.32 2.49 7.09
C LEU A 148 6.28 1.29 7.15
N ILE A 149 6.45 0.60 6.04
CA ILE A 149 7.39 -0.50 5.91
C ILE A 149 8.44 -0.14 4.86
N GLY A 150 9.69 -0.02 5.26
CA GLY A 150 10.81 0.18 4.34
C GLY A 150 11.32 -1.14 3.79
N GLY A 151 11.01 -1.48 2.54
CA GLY A 151 11.45 -2.69 1.85
C GLY A 151 12.89 -2.59 1.31
N LYS A 152 13.41 -3.74 0.82
CA LYS A 152 14.77 -3.87 0.26
C LYS A 152 15.89 -3.36 1.18
N TYR A 153 15.75 -3.56 2.49
CA TYR A 153 16.78 -3.18 3.45
C TYR A 153 18.17 -3.81 3.14
N ASP A 154 18.19 -4.97 2.49
CA ASP A 154 19.41 -5.63 2.03
C ASP A 154 20.24 -4.79 1.06
N GLN A 155 19.60 -3.92 0.27
CA GLN A 155 20.28 -3.00 -0.65
C GLN A 155 20.50 -1.63 -0.01
N PHE A 156 19.56 -1.20 0.83
CA PHE A 156 19.64 0.08 1.53
C PHE A 156 20.84 0.16 2.48
N LYS A 157 21.16 -0.93 3.17
CA LYS A 157 22.31 -0.99 4.11
C LYS A 157 23.67 -0.82 3.43
N ASP A 158 23.74 -1.00 2.11
CA ASP A 158 24.97 -0.86 1.31
C ASP A 158 25.15 0.58 0.77
N LEU A 159 24.21 1.49 1.05
CA LEU A 159 24.34 2.92 0.70
C LEU A 159 25.30 3.66 1.66
N SER A 160 25.65 4.91 1.34
CA SER A 160 26.45 5.74 2.23
C SER A 160 25.73 6.03 3.55
N LEU A 161 26.48 6.07 4.66
CA LEU A 161 25.93 6.34 5.99
C LEU A 161 25.15 7.67 6.03
N ASP A 162 25.64 8.72 5.38
CA ASP A 162 24.94 10.01 5.29
C ASP A 162 23.54 9.88 4.66
N LYS A 163 23.41 9.06 3.60
CA LYS A 163 22.11 8.78 2.97
C LYS A 163 21.22 7.95 3.88
N ILE A 164 21.78 6.91 4.51
CA ILE A 164 21.07 6.01 5.43
C ILE A 164 20.50 6.81 6.63
N GLU A 165 21.33 7.63 7.27
CA GLU A 165 20.94 8.48 8.39
C GLU A 165 19.87 9.48 7.98
N LEU A 166 20.04 10.15 6.84
CA LEU A 166 19.06 11.11 6.34
C LEU A 166 17.69 10.45 6.09
N VAL A 167 17.67 9.36 5.32
CA VAL A 167 16.43 8.61 5.03
C VAL A 167 15.79 8.11 6.33
N GLY A 168 16.61 7.57 7.24
CA GLY A 168 16.15 7.10 8.54
C GLY A 168 15.52 8.21 9.39
N LYS A 169 16.20 9.36 9.52
CA LYS A 169 15.68 10.55 10.25
C LYS A 169 14.36 11.03 9.65
N ILE A 170 14.27 11.07 8.33
CA ILE A 170 13.08 11.54 7.60
C ILE A 170 11.91 10.58 7.78
N LEU A 171 12.11 9.27 7.58
CA LEU A 171 11.07 8.27 7.80
C LEU A 171 10.60 8.21 9.26
N ARG A 172 11.52 8.36 10.22
CA ARG A 172 11.19 8.47 11.65
C ARG A 172 10.30 9.67 11.94
N ALA A 173 10.68 10.85 11.46
CA ALA A 173 9.90 12.08 11.65
C ALA A 173 8.52 11.98 11.01
N THR A 174 8.44 11.48 9.77
CA THR A 174 7.18 11.26 9.06
C THR A 174 6.27 10.28 9.80
N ALA A 175 6.80 9.13 10.23
CA ALA A 175 6.04 8.14 10.98
C ALA A 175 5.52 8.72 12.31
N HIS A 176 6.36 9.46 13.03
CA HIS A 176 5.99 10.05 14.32
C HIS A 176 4.83 11.05 14.20
N ILE A 177 4.94 12.00 13.26
CA ILE A 177 3.92 13.04 13.03
C ILE A 177 2.59 12.43 12.59
N LEU A 178 2.63 11.46 11.68
CA LEU A 178 1.43 10.75 11.19
C LEU A 178 0.88 9.75 12.18
N GLY A 179 1.59 9.55 13.27
CA GLY A 179 1.28 8.55 14.26
C GLY A 179 1.29 7.11 13.78
N ALA A 180 2.18 6.82 12.85
CA ALA A 180 2.42 5.52 12.27
C ALA A 180 3.53 4.75 13.01
N GLY A 181 3.56 3.43 12.82
CA GLY A 181 4.76 2.62 13.07
C GLY A 181 5.73 2.70 11.88
N LEU A 182 7.01 2.41 12.11
CA LEU A 182 8.04 2.31 11.08
C LEU A 182 8.85 1.03 11.26
N TYR A 183 8.92 0.19 10.22
CA TYR A 183 9.68 -1.05 10.27
C TYR A 183 10.42 -1.30 8.96
N TYR A 184 11.69 -1.66 9.04
CA TYR A 184 12.47 -2.08 7.86
C TYR A 184 12.30 -3.58 7.59
N HIS A 185 12.32 -3.92 6.31
CA HIS A 185 12.04 -5.24 5.79
C HIS A 185 13.01 -5.58 4.65
N SER A 186 13.41 -6.84 4.58
CA SER A 186 14.03 -7.43 3.40
C SER A 186 13.51 -8.84 3.19
N ALA A 187 13.15 -9.17 1.95
CA ALA A 187 12.76 -10.52 1.56
C ALA A 187 13.95 -11.51 1.58
N LYS A 188 15.19 -11.01 1.61
CA LYS A 188 16.41 -11.84 1.66
C LYS A 188 16.88 -12.14 3.09
N ASP A 189 16.35 -11.43 4.08
CA ASP A 189 16.73 -11.60 5.48
C ASP A 189 15.64 -12.37 6.26
N LYS A 190 15.96 -13.59 6.69
CA LYS A 190 15.05 -14.46 7.45
C LYS A 190 14.59 -13.85 8.77
N SER A 191 15.44 -13.07 9.44
CA SER A 191 15.11 -12.43 10.70
C SER A 191 14.09 -11.32 10.52
N LEU A 192 14.27 -10.49 9.48
CA LEU A 192 13.33 -9.43 9.11
C LEU A 192 12.02 -9.98 8.58
N LEU A 193 12.05 -11.06 7.79
CA LEU A 193 10.84 -11.77 7.35
C LEU A 193 9.99 -12.22 8.54
N ARG A 194 10.62 -12.87 9.54
CA ARG A 194 9.94 -13.30 10.76
C ARG A 194 9.34 -12.12 11.51
N ARG A 195 10.12 -11.03 11.67
CA ARG A 195 9.66 -9.81 12.35
C ARG A 195 8.46 -9.17 11.65
N THR A 196 8.48 -9.09 10.31
CA THR A 196 7.34 -8.60 9.54
C THR A 196 6.12 -9.50 9.70
N LYS A 197 6.29 -10.84 9.70
CA LYS A 197 5.19 -11.76 9.98
C LYS A 197 4.60 -11.56 11.38
N ASP A 198 5.43 -11.34 12.39
CA ASP A 198 5.00 -11.08 13.76
C ASP A 198 4.27 -9.73 13.86
N LEU A 199 4.75 -8.70 13.14
CA LEU A 199 4.09 -7.39 13.01
C LEU A 199 2.72 -7.50 12.35
N LEU A 200 2.62 -8.22 11.24
CA LEU A 200 1.35 -8.46 10.56
C LEU A 200 0.41 -9.33 11.40
N SER A 201 0.95 -10.23 12.22
CA SER A 201 0.17 -11.00 13.19
C SER A 201 -0.34 -10.14 14.34
N HIS A 202 0.45 -9.16 14.78
CA HIS A 202 0.03 -8.18 15.78
C HIS A 202 -1.13 -7.34 15.30
N TYR A 203 -0.98 -6.74 14.11
CA TYR A 203 -2.06 -6.00 13.49
C TYR A 203 -3.25 -6.92 13.19
N GLY A 204 -3.02 -8.00 12.44
CA GLY A 204 -4.03 -8.90 11.91
C GLY A 204 -4.85 -9.68 12.93
N PHE A 205 -4.21 -10.13 14.01
CA PHE A 205 -4.81 -11.04 15.00
C PHE A 205 -4.76 -10.51 16.43
N GLY A 206 -4.23 -9.31 16.67
CA GLY A 206 -4.13 -8.71 18.00
C GLY A 206 -3.12 -9.41 18.93
N ILE A 207 -2.16 -10.15 18.38
CA ILE A 207 -1.15 -10.86 19.17
C ILE A 207 -0.19 -9.86 19.81
N GLN A 208 0.29 -10.14 21.02
CA GLN A 208 1.32 -9.31 21.64
C GLN A 208 2.56 -9.25 20.76
N PHE A 209 2.99 -8.03 20.45
CA PHE A 209 4.21 -7.77 19.70
C PHE A 209 5.27 -7.29 20.69
N SER A 210 6.30 -8.10 20.90
CA SER A 210 7.47 -7.71 21.69
C SER A 210 8.31 -6.75 20.85
N ASP A 211 7.88 -5.49 20.77
CA ASP A 211 8.61 -4.50 19.98
C ASP A 211 9.86 -4.03 20.74
N ILE A 212 11.00 -4.11 20.07
CA ILE A 212 12.25 -3.52 20.54
C ILE A 212 12.46 -2.28 19.69
N LYS A 213 12.32 -1.10 20.32
CA LYS A 213 12.63 0.19 19.69
C LYS A 213 14.08 0.17 19.21
N CYS A 214 14.29 0.16 17.90
CA CYS A 214 15.60 0.24 17.26
C CYS A 214 15.67 1.52 16.42
N THR A 215 16.45 2.49 16.90
CA THR A 215 16.69 3.79 16.26
C THR A 215 18.11 3.95 15.70
N ASP A 216 18.94 2.92 15.87
CA ASP A 216 20.29 2.83 15.34
C ASP A 216 20.23 2.69 13.81
N PHE A 217 20.85 3.63 13.09
CA PHE A 217 20.79 3.71 11.63
C PHE A 217 21.62 2.63 10.92
N GLU A 218 22.60 2.03 11.61
CA GLU A 218 23.35 0.89 11.08
C GLU A 218 22.53 -0.41 11.13
N LYS A 219 21.40 -0.39 11.86
CA LYS A 219 20.50 -1.51 12.05
C LYS A 219 19.14 -1.26 11.38
N PRO A 220 18.38 -2.32 11.11
CA PRO A 220 17.03 -2.16 10.57
C PRO A 220 16.13 -1.46 11.59
N LEU A 221 15.59 -0.30 11.21
CA LEU A 221 14.70 0.48 12.07
C LEU A 221 13.43 -0.31 12.43
N ALA A 222 13.04 -0.22 13.70
CA ALA A 222 11.82 -0.85 14.22
C ALA A 222 11.26 0.04 15.34
N ILE A 223 10.17 0.72 15.05
CA ILE A 223 9.62 1.78 15.91
C ILE A 223 8.10 1.68 15.91
N SER A 224 7.53 1.25 17.03
CA SER A 224 6.09 1.33 17.27
C SER A 224 5.57 2.77 17.26
N ALA A 225 4.32 2.92 16.83
CA ALA A 225 3.63 4.20 16.84
C ALA A 225 3.62 4.80 18.26
N GLY A 226 4.22 5.99 18.41
CA GLY A 226 4.30 6.71 19.69
C GLY A 226 5.48 6.32 20.59
N ALA A 227 6.37 5.44 20.13
CA ALA A 227 7.62 5.13 20.84
C ALA A 227 8.75 6.12 20.52
N ASP A 228 8.61 6.93 19.47
CA ASP A 228 9.57 7.96 19.05
C ASP A 228 9.21 9.35 19.56
N SER A 229 10.11 10.32 19.36
CA SER A 229 9.89 11.73 19.70
C SER A 229 10.67 12.64 18.76
N LEU A 230 10.15 13.84 18.46
CA LEU A 230 10.89 14.79 17.60
C LEU A 230 12.20 15.22 18.26
N SER A 231 12.25 15.35 19.59
CA SER A 231 13.49 15.66 20.31
C SER A 231 14.60 14.62 20.13
N SER A 232 14.23 13.34 19.98
CA SER A 232 15.18 12.25 19.73
C SER A 232 15.54 12.06 18.26
N ILE A 233 14.83 12.74 17.36
CA ILE A 233 15.10 12.74 15.94
C ILE A 233 15.88 14.04 15.68
N ASP A 234 17.18 13.92 15.48
CA ASP A 234 18.09 15.05 15.25
C ASP A 234 17.83 15.72 13.88
N LEU A 235 16.69 16.39 13.79
CA LEU A 235 16.16 17.20 12.70
C LEU A 235 15.64 18.49 13.32
N GLN A 236 16.16 19.63 12.86
CA GLN A 236 15.71 20.93 13.35
C GLN A 236 14.41 21.30 12.65
N PHE A 237 13.32 21.39 13.42
CA PHE A 237 12.03 21.84 12.92
C PHE A 237 11.77 23.27 13.38
N PRO A 238 11.35 24.19 12.49
CA PRO A 238 10.83 25.48 12.93
C PRO A 238 9.54 25.26 13.72
N GLN A 239 9.39 25.97 14.85
CA GLN A 239 8.20 25.93 15.71
C GLN A 239 6.94 26.33 14.90
N THR A 240 6.25 25.36 14.32
CA THR A 240 5.17 25.58 13.33
C THR A 240 4.02 24.59 13.52
N ARG A 241 2.89 24.83 12.84
CA ARG A 241 1.71 23.95 12.89
C ARG A 241 2.04 22.53 12.36
N PRO A 242 1.41 21.46 12.85
CA PRO A 242 1.65 20.07 12.41
C PRO A 242 1.66 19.85 10.89
N SER A 243 0.73 20.48 10.16
CA SER A 243 0.64 20.39 8.70
C SER A 243 1.83 21.04 7.98
N ALA A 244 2.48 22.02 8.59
CA ALA A 244 3.70 22.63 8.06
C ALA A 244 4.92 21.72 8.27
N ILE A 245 4.92 20.87 9.31
CA ILE A 245 6.07 20.02 9.64
C ILE A 245 6.30 18.94 8.59
N LEU A 246 5.24 18.30 8.06
CA LEU A 246 5.40 17.37 6.93
C LEU A 246 5.96 18.07 5.67
N ALA A 247 5.57 19.33 5.43
CA ALA A 247 6.11 20.12 4.33
C ALA A 247 7.59 20.51 4.58
N THR A 248 7.97 20.78 5.83
CA THR A 248 9.38 20.99 6.20
C THR A 248 10.20 19.72 6.02
N ILE A 249 9.69 18.56 6.45
CA ILE A 249 10.35 17.26 6.25
C ILE A 249 10.56 17.00 4.77
N LYS A 250 9.52 17.22 3.96
CA LYS A 250 9.64 17.17 2.48
C LYS A 250 10.79 18.04 2.01
N GLN A 251 10.81 19.31 2.41
CA GLN A 251 11.81 20.26 1.95
C GLN A 251 13.23 19.79 2.33
N ILE A 252 13.44 19.36 3.57
CA ILE A 252 14.73 18.83 4.02
C ILE A 252 15.17 17.63 3.18
N TYR A 253 14.24 16.71 2.90
CA TYR A 253 14.54 15.52 2.10
C TYR A 253 14.87 15.88 0.66
N VAL A 254 13.99 16.62 -0.02
CA VAL A 254 14.12 16.96 -1.45
C VAL A 254 15.33 17.85 -1.72
N THR A 255 15.70 18.73 -0.79
CA THR A 255 16.91 19.56 -0.92
C THR A 255 18.20 18.73 -0.88
N ARG A 256 18.23 17.65 -0.09
CA ARG A 256 19.43 16.80 0.06
C ARG A 256 19.44 15.62 -0.93
N ILE A 257 18.27 15.10 -1.28
CA ILE A 257 18.06 14.04 -2.26
C ILE A 257 16.98 14.51 -3.25
N PRO A 258 17.39 15.20 -4.34
CA PRO A 258 16.48 15.63 -5.39
C PRO A 258 15.66 14.45 -5.90
N GLN A 259 14.35 14.66 -6.03
CA GLN A 259 13.45 13.59 -6.45
C GLN A 259 13.36 13.51 -7.96
N GLU A 260 13.46 12.30 -8.50
CA GLU A 260 13.30 12.07 -9.93
C GLU A 260 11.82 12.13 -10.32
N SER A 261 11.53 12.86 -11.40
CA SER A 261 10.22 12.83 -12.05
C SER A 261 10.04 11.45 -12.67
N ARG A 262 9.06 10.68 -12.19
CA ARG A 262 8.68 9.43 -12.85
C ARG A 262 8.06 9.76 -14.22
N SER A 263 8.82 9.59 -15.29
CA SER A 263 8.27 9.40 -16.64
C SER A 263 7.79 7.94 -16.76
N ASN A 264 6.80 7.57 -15.95
CA ASN A 264 6.20 6.24 -16.08
C ASN A 264 4.93 6.39 -16.91
N GLU A 265 5.06 6.25 -18.23
CA GLU A 265 4.01 5.53 -18.95
C GLU A 265 3.93 4.16 -18.25
N ILE A 266 2.94 4.02 -17.37
CA ILE A 266 2.58 2.71 -16.85
C ILE A 266 2.03 2.00 -18.08
N ILE A 267 2.87 1.21 -18.75
CA ILE A 267 2.42 0.23 -19.72
C ILE A 267 1.60 -0.74 -18.89
N LEU A 268 0.29 -0.48 -18.82
CA LEU A 268 -0.66 -1.44 -18.29
C LEU A 268 -0.65 -2.56 -19.32
N GLU A 269 0.09 -3.63 -19.04
CA GLU A 269 0.00 -4.84 -19.86
C GLU A 269 -1.47 -5.25 -19.90
N ASP A 270 -1.98 -5.46 -21.10
CA ASP A 270 -3.36 -5.88 -21.28
C ASP A 270 -3.55 -7.21 -20.55
N PRO A 271 -4.38 -7.27 -19.49
CA PRO A 271 -4.56 -8.47 -18.68
C PRO A 271 -5.13 -9.63 -19.48
N SER A 272 -5.72 -9.35 -20.65
CA SER A 272 -6.21 -10.39 -21.56
C SER A 272 -5.09 -11.17 -22.26
N ASN A 273 -3.85 -10.67 -22.24
CA ASN A 273 -2.66 -11.35 -22.73
C ASN A 273 -1.89 -12.07 -21.62
N ASP A 274 -2.29 -11.93 -20.34
CA ASP A 274 -1.63 -12.59 -19.22
C ASP A 274 -2.19 -14.02 -19.05
N PRO A 275 -1.37 -15.08 -19.22
CA PRO A 275 -1.81 -16.47 -19.07
C PRO A 275 -2.44 -16.81 -17.72
N ASN A 276 -2.18 -16.00 -16.68
CA ASN A 276 -2.77 -16.16 -15.36
C ASN A 276 -4.28 -15.90 -15.33
N PHE A 277 -4.82 -15.17 -16.30
CA PHE A 277 -6.23 -14.82 -16.41
C PHE A 277 -6.95 -15.57 -17.53
N ASN A 278 -6.30 -16.58 -18.14
CA ASN A 278 -6.91 -17.39 -19.18
C ASN A 278 -8.13 -18.14 -18.63
N GLU A 279 -9.28 -17.85 -19.22
CA GLU A 279 -10.55 -18.50 -18.93
C GLU A 279 -11.05 -19.16 -20.22
N PRO A 280 -10.82 -20.47 -20.44
CA PRO A 280 -10.98 -21.11 -21.75
C PRO A 280 -12.34 -20.91 -22.42
N ILE A 281 -13.41 -20.74 -21.64
CA ILE A 281 -14.75 -20.47 -22.14
C ILE A 281 -14.89 -19.01 -22.56
N ILE A 282 -14.45 -18.08 -21.71
CA ILE A 282 -14.50 -16.64 -21.99
C ILE A 282 -13.57 -16.29 -23.16
N ASP A 283 -12.38 -16.88 -23.22
CA ASP A 283 -11.42 -16.68 -24.30
C ASP A 283 -11.98 -17.15 -25.65
N ARG A 284 -12.67 -18.30 -25.68
CA ARG A 284 -13.37 -18.79 -26.88
C ARG A 284 -14.49 -17.85 -27.31
N LEU A 285 -15.30 -17.37 -26.36
CA LEU A 285 -16.40 -16.43 -26.65
C LEU A 285 -15.85 -15.11 -27.18
N ARG A 286 -14.75 -14.61 -26.60
CA ARG A 286 -14.07 -13.41 -27.07
C ARG A 286 -13.55 -13.59 -28.49
N ALA A 287 -12.82 -14.67 -28.77
CA ALA A 287 -12.29 -14.96 -30.10
C ALA A 287 -13.41 -15.07 -31.14
N GLN A 288 -14.53 -15.72 -30.78
CA GLN A 288 -15.70 -15.79 -31.66
C GLN A 288 -16.28 -14.40 -31.95
N ARG A 289 -16.39 -13.53 -30.94
CA ARG A 289 -16.91 -12.16 -31.11
C ARG A 289 -15.96 -11.26 -31.90
N GLU A 290 -14.66 -11.36 -31.68
CA GLU A 290 -13.65 -10.62 -32.47
C GLU A 290 -13.69 -11.05 -33.94
N GLU A 291 -13.87 -12.33 -34.22
CA GLU A 291 -14.05 -12.84 -35.59
C GLU A 291 -15.34 -12.29 -36.23
N GLU A 292 -16.47 -12.35 -35.52
CA GLU A 292 -17.75 -11.79 -35.99
C GLU A 292 -17.63 -10.28 -36.28
N ILE A 293 -16.94 -9.53 -35.43
CA ILE A 293 -16.69 -8.10 -35.61
C ILE A 293 -15.79 -7.86 -36.82
N ASN A 294 -14.73 -8.64 -37.00
CA ASN A 294 -13.82 -8.50 -38.14
C ASN A 294 -14.55 -8.75 -39.46
N ILE A 295 -15.42 -9.76 -39.52
CA ILE A 295 -16.27 -10.04 -40.68
C ILE A 295 -17.20 -8.84 -40.95
N LEU A 296 -17.87 -8.31 -39.92
CA LEU A 296 -18.75 -7.14 -40.08
C LEU A 296 -18.00 -5.88 -40.52
N LEU A 297 -16.80 -5.65 -39.99
CA LEU A 297 -15.94 -4.53 -40.40
C LEU A 297 -15.47 -4.69 -41.84
N HIS A 298 -15.12 -5.91 -42.24
CA HIS A 298 -14.79 -6.24 -43.62
C HIS A 298 -15.98 -5.97 -44.55
N ASP A 299 -17.17 -6.48 -44.22
CA ASP A 299 -18.41 -6.26 -44.98
C ASP A 299 -18.80 -4.76 -45.07
N MET A 300 -18.52 -3.99 -44.02
CA MET A 300 -18.74 -2.54 -44.00
C MET A 300 -17.72 -1.78 -44.87
N LEU A 301 -16.46 -2.21 -44.87
CA LEU A 301 -15.39 -1.63 -45.69
C LEU A 301 -15.54 -1.99 -47.17
N GLU A 302 -16.06 -3.17 -47.48
CA GLU A 302 -16.39 -3.63 -48.83
C GLU A 302 -17.76 -3.15 -49.34
N GLY A 303 -18.45 -2.28 -48.58
CA GLY A 303 -19.84 -1.88 -48.74
C GLY A 303 -20.43 -2.01 -50.15
N ARG A 304 -21.45 -2.87 -50.27
CA ARG A 304 -22.52 -2.86 -51.28
C ARG A 304 -22.11 -2.30 -52.67
N ILE A 305 -21.64 -3.16 -53.55
CA ILE A 305 -21.82 -2.93 -55.00
C ILE A 305 -23.29 -3.30 -55.29
N PRO A 306 -24.19 -2.36 -55.65
CA PRO A 306 -25.43 -2.76 -56.29
C PRO A 306 -25.06 -3.19 -57.70
N GLN A 307 -24.89 -4.50 -57.91
CA GLN A 307 -25.06 -5.10 -59.22
C GLN A 307 -26.54 -4.93 -59.58
N ILE A 308 -26.88 -3.83 -60.27
CA ILE A 308 -28.14 -3.73 -60.99
C ILE A 308 -27.87 -4.41 -62.33
N PRO A 309 -28.41 -5.61 -62.61
CA PRO A 309 -28.39 -6.14 -63.96
C PRO A 309 -29.47 -5.37 -64.73
N ILE A 310 -29.05 -4.54 -65.68
CA ILE A 310 -29.97 -4.01 -66.70
C ILE A 310 -30.18 -5.16 -67.69
N PRO A 311 -31.42 -5.67 -67.89
CA PRO A 311 -31.66 -6.67 -68.94
C PRO A 311 -31.60 -5.98 -70.31
N ASP A 312 -30.96 -6.65 -71.27
CA ASP A 312 -30.91 -6.17 -72.65
C ASP A 312 -32.33 -6.01 -73.24
N PRO A 313 -32.60 -4.90 -73.96
CA PRO A 313 -33.88 -4.71 -74.62
C PRO A 313 -34.00 -5.64 -75.84
N SER A 314 -35.04 -6.46 -75.83
CA SER A 314 -35.61 -7.14 -77.00
C SER A 314 -36.37 -6.19 -77.91
#